data_AF-A0A661CJA5-F1
#
_entry.id   AF-A0A661CJA5-F1
#
_cell.length_a   1.000
_cell.length_b   1.000
_cell.length_c   1.000
_cell.angle_alpha   90.00
_cell.angle_beta   90.00
_cell.angle_gamma   90.00
#
_symmetry.space_group_name_H-M   'P 1'
#
loop_
_entity.id
_entity.type
_entity.pdbx_description
1 polymer ?
#
loop_
_entity_poly.entity_id
_entity_poly.type
_entity_poly.pdbx_seq_one_letter_code
_entity_poly.pdbx_strand_id
1 'polypeptide(L)'
;MMNNISRQKPSFSTLFNGYMADSGIGNAILARRIDVSRHTIRRWRRGEIKSPSCDKIRETVAVLKLPPPQQAELLRAAGCEDKPTANLIPVISKPIMSPNQFFGREEVLSRIQRAWYNKSSIENVAIIGPRGSGKTSLLHYLKEVTTAYAKKDLRADQPKGWSYGWCLEGFQFAMIDFQDSRMYQPDILARCILEQLQLEVPNPCSLECLTAHLKQLEKPTVIMIDEIEKGLKAPTLDAAFWYNLRSASATCHHFALLASARESFEQLVQDEGKSSPLFNLFGHVAKLDPFTLDEAYEFLHYFPKALSQADKDWIVETSHRWPVLLQILCDQRLLAFKNEQPEAIWKTEALNRISIKQSQPLLKSVYSTFADFQEQSSQGELDNQDIKKEQLLK
;
A
#
# COMPACT_ATOMS: atom_id res chain seq x y z
N MET A 1 -0.33 -39.52 -33.60
CA MET A 1 0.94 -38.89 -33.16
C MET A 1 0.90 -37.44 -33.61
N MET A 2 0.41 -36.53 -32.76
CA MET A 2 0.41 -35.09 -33.05
C MET A 2 1.64 -34.46 -32.41
N ASN A 3 2.40 -33.75 -33.24
CA ASN A 3 3.71 -33.16 -32.94
C ASN A 3 3.65 -32.20 -31.75
N ASN A 4 4.40 -32.54 -30.71
CA ASN A 4 4.68 -31.67 -29.57
C ASN A 4 5.81 -30.71 -29.96
N ILE A 5 5.48 -29.61 -30.64
CA ILE A 5 6.43 -28.53 -30.91
C ILE A 5 6.68 -27.81 -29.58
N SER A 6 7.74 -28.23 -28.88
CA SER A 6 8.35 -27.47 -27.80
C SER A 6 8.70 -26.08 -28.32
N ARG A 7 7.88 -25.06 -28.01
CA ARG A 7 8.24 -23.66 -28.21
C ARG A 7 9.43 -23.36 -27.30
N GLN A 8 10.65 -23.48 -27.82
CA GLN A 8 11.84 -23.04 -27.12
C GLN A 8 11.67 -21.57 -26.75
N LYS A 9 11.82 -21.26 -25.46
CA LYS A 9 11.79 -19.87 -24.98
C LYS A 9 12.93 -19.08 -25.65
N PRO A 10 12.67 -17.85 -26.13
CA PRO A 10 13.69 -17.06 -26.79
C PRO A 10 14.84 -16.72 -25.84
N SER A 11 16.07 -16.70 -26.36
CA SER A 11 17.26 -16.36 -25.58
C SER A 11 17.34 -14.86 -25.28
N PHE A 12 18.11 -14.48 -24.25
CA PHE A 12 18.35 -13.07 -23.90
C PHE A 12 18.79 -12.23 -25.11
N SER A 13 19.77 -12.71 -25.87
CA SER A 13 20.28 -11.98 -27.04
C SER A 13 19.22 -11.79 -28.12
N THR A 14 18.32 -12.76 -28.30
CA THR A 14 17.23 -12.70 -29.28
C THR A 14 16.24 -11.60 -28.89
N LEU A 15 15.75 -11.63 -27.64
CA LEU A 15 14.83 -10.62 -27.11
C LEU A 15 15.47 -9.23 -27.10
N PHE A 16 16.69 -9.13 -26.61
CA PHE A 16 17.44 -7.88 -26.54
C PHE A 16 17.63 -7.24 -27.92
N ASN A 17 17.90 -8.04 -28.95
CA ASN A 17 18.00 -7.54 -30.32
C ASN A 17 16.66 -7.05 -30.88
N GLY A 18 15.56 -7.77 -30.60
CA GLY A 18 14.21 -7.34 -30.99
C GLY A 18 13.86 -5.99 -30.38
N TYR A 19 13.99 -5.88 -29.05
CA TYR A 19 13.68 -4.65 -28.31
C TYR A 19 14.57 -3.46 -28.67
N MET A 20 15.85 -3.69 -28.99
CA MET A 20 16.74 -2.65 -29.50
C MET A 20 16.32 -2.16 -30.90
N ALA A 21 15.80 -3.05 -31.75
CA ALA A 21 15.30 -2.68 -33.08
C ALA A 21 13.99 -1.88 -32.96
N ASP A 22 13.06 -2.34 -32.14
CA ASP A 22 11.75 -1.69 -31.95
C ASP A 22 11.87 -0.29 -31.33
N SER A 23 12.83 -0.10 -30.42
CA SER A 23 13.09 1.20 -29.77
C SER A 23 13.92 2.16 -30.63
N GLY A 24 14.54 1.69 -31.72
CA GLY A 24 15.44 2.48 -32.56
C GLY A 24 16.73 2.95 -31.87
N ILE A 25 17.08 2.39 -30.70
CA ILE A 25 18.26 2.82 -29.93
C ILE A 25 19.51 2.11 -30.44
N GLY A 26 20.51 2.90 -30.87
CA GLY A 26 21.81 2.37 -31.29
C GLY A 26 22.72 1.98 -30.11
N ASN A 27 23.66 1.05 -30.35
CA ASN A 27 24.59 0.54 -29.32
C ASN A 27 25.37 1.66 -28.58
N ALA A 28 25.72 2.74 -29.27
CA ALA A 28 26.47 3.86 -28.68
C ALA A 28 25.63 4.67 -27.69
N ILE A 29 24.34 4.86 -28.00
CA ILE A 29 23.40 5.62 -27.19
C ILE A 29 23.07 4.82 -25.93
N LEU A 30 22.75 3.54 -26.08
CA LEU A 30 22.46 2.67 -24.93
C LEU A 30 23.67 2.57 -24.00
N ALA A 31 24.86 2.29 -24.55
CA ALA A 31 26.10 2.17 -23.79
C ALA A 31 26.36 3.42 -22.92
N ARG A 32 26.14 4.62 -23.47
CA ARG A 32 26.29 5.88 -22.74
C ARG A 32 25.24 6.04 -21.64
N ARG A 33 23.99 5.64 -21.90
CA ARG A 33 22.88 5.85 -20.94
C ARG A 33 22.93 4.94 -19.73
N ILE A 34 23.45 3.73 -19.89
CA ILE A 34 23.55 2.75 -18.79
C ILE A 34 24.99 2.62 -18.25
N ASP A 35 25.88 3.54 -18.64
CA ASP A 35 27.27 3.58 -18.21
C ASP A 35 28.03 2.25 -18.37
N VAL A 36 28.05 1.73 -19.61
CA VAL A 36 28.85 0.55 -19.97
C VAL A 36 29.59 0.77 -21.29
N SER A 37 30.60 -0.05 -21.56
CA SER A 37 31.32 0.04 -22.83
C SER A 37 30.44 -0.37 -24.02
N ARG A 38 30.66 0.27 -25.18
CA ARG A 38 30.04 -0.15 -26.47
C ARG A 38 30.34 -1.62 -26.80
N HIS A 39 31.48 -2.12 -26.35
CA HIS A 39 31.87 -3.52 -26.53
C HIS A 39 30.96 -4.44 -25.72
N THR A 40 30.62 -4.08 -24.47
CA THR A 40 29.69 -4.82 -23.61
C THR A 40 28.32 -5.01 -24.29
N ILE A 41 27.75 -3.95 -24.86
CA ILE A 41 26.46 -4.03 -25.59
C ILE A 41 26.56 -4.97 -26.80
N ARG A 42 27.67 -4.93 -27.56
CA ARG A 42 27.88 -5.84 -28.70
C ARG A 42 27.94 -7.30 -28.24
N ARG A 43 28.60 -7.58 -27.12
CA ARG A 43 28.69 -8.93 -26.54
C ARG A 43 27.33 -9.45 -26.08
N TRP A 44 26.47 -8.59 -25.53
CA TRP A 44 25.07 -8.93 -25.19
C TRP A 44 24.27 -9.31 -26.44
N ARG A 45 24.34 -8.50 -27.50
CA ARG A 45 23.65 -8.75 -28.77
C ARG A 45 24.07 -10.05 -29.47
N ARG A 46 25.34 -10.45 -29.29
CA ARG A 46 25.90 -11.70 -29.84
C ARG A 46 25.66 -12.92 -28.95
N GLY A 47 25.11 -12.74 -27.75
CA GLY A 47 24.92 -13.83 -26.79
C GLY A 47 26.21 -14.36 -26.17
N GLU A 48 27.31 -13.60 -26.25
CA GLU A 48 28.60 -13.95 -25.64
C GLU A 48 28.57 -13.83 -24.10
N ILE A 49 27.62 -13.05 -23.57
CA ILE A 49 27.35 -12.91 -22.15
C ILE A 49 25.96 -13.49 -21.90
N LYS A 50 25.93 -14.66 -21.25
CA LYS A 50 24.68 -15.37 -20.91
C LYS A 50 23.96 -14.78 -19.69
N SER A 51 24.71 -14.15 -18.80
CA SER A 51 24.21 -13.59 -17.53
C SER A 51 24.81 -12.19 -17.31
N PRO A 52 24.22 -11.16 -17.93
CA PRO A 52 24.64 -9.77 -17.73
C PRO A 52 24.30 -9.26 -16.31
N SER A 53 24.94 -8.17 -15.88
CA SER A 53 24.63 -7.52 -14.60
C SER A 53 23.18 -7.05 -14.56
N CYS A 54 22.43 -7.47 -13.54
CA CYS A 54 20.99 -7.20 -13.46
C CYS A 54 20.66 -5.73 -13.28
N ASP A 55 21.50 -4.96 -12.57
CA ASP A 55 21.32 -3.51 -12.44
C ASP A 55 21.39 -2.84 -13.82
N LYS A 56 22.36 -3.26 -14.64
CA LYS A 56 22.50 -2.75 -16.01
C LYS A 56 21.39 -3.21 -16.95
N ILE A 57 20.81 -4.39 -16.73
CA ILE A 57 19.61 -4.80 -17.47
C ILE A 57 18.38 -4.00 -17.06
N ARG A 58 18.17 -3.72 -15.77
CA ARG A 58 17.06 -2.86 -15.31
C ARG A 58 17.18 -1.44 -15.86
N GLU A 59 18.38 -0.85 -15.81
CA GLU A 59 18.65 0.44 -16.47
C GLU A 59 18.33 0.38 -17.97
N THR A 60 18.69 -0.73 -18.63
CA THR A 60 18.39 -0.92 -20.06
C THR A 60 16.90 -0.96 -20.34
N VAL A 61 16.13 -1.71 -19.55
CA VAL A 61 14.67 -1.79 -19.66
C VAL A 61 14.03 -0.41 -19.55
N ALA A 62 14.49 0.41 -18.60
CA ALA A 62 14.03 1.79 -18.43
C ALA A 62 14.38 2.66 -19.66
N VAL A 63 15.59 2.53 -20.20
CA VAL A 63 16.04 3.28 -21.39
C VAL A 63 15.27 2.89 -22.65
N LEU A 64 14.96 1.61 -22.81
CA LEU A 64 14.19 1.07 -23.93
C LEU A 64 12.68 1.33 -23.82
N LYS A 65 12.20 1.79 -22.67
CA LYS A 65 10.78 2.07 -22.39
C LYS A 65 9.86 0.88 -22.67
N LEU A 66 10.29 -0.32 -22.34
CA LEU A 66 9.51 -1.53 -22.61
C LEU A 66 8.25 -1.59 -21.74
N PRO A 67 7.11 -2.08 -22.24
CA PRO A 67 5.92 -2.33 -21.44
C PRO A 67 6.15 -3.48 -20.44
N PRO A 68 5.46 -3.50 -19.28
CA PRO A 68 5.68 -4.47 -18.20
C PRO A 68 5.86 -5.95 -18.61
N PRO A 69 5.05 -6.53 -19.52
CA PRO A 69 5.25 -7.93 -19.94
C PRO A 69 6.59 -8.16 -20.65
N GLN A 70 7.07 -7.20 -21.45
CA GLN A 70 8.35 -7.29 -22.16
C GLN A 70 9.53 -7.06 -21.21
N GLN A 71 9.35 -6.21 -20.19
CA GLN A 71 10.35 -6.03 -19.12
C GLN A 71 10.60 -7.37 -18.41
N ALA A 72 9.53 -8.03 -17.96
CA ALA A 72 9.60 -9.29 -17.25
C ALA A 72 10.22 -10.40 -18.11
N GLU A 73 9.89 -10.43 -19.40
CA GLU A 73 10.46 -11.41 -20.32
C GLU A 73 11.98 -11.21 -20.52
N LEU A 74 12.43 -9.97 -20.72
CA LEU A 74 13.85 -9.66 -20.91
C LEU A 74 14.66 -9.93 -19.64
N LEU A 75 14.15 -9.54 -18.48
CA LEU A 75 14.78 -9.79 -17.16
C LEU A 75 14.90 -11.29 -16.90
N ARG A 76 13.84 -12.06 -17.18
CA ARG A 76 13.86 -13.51 -17.08
C ARG A 76 14.91 -14.14 -17.98
N ALA A 77 14.96 -13.74 -19.25
CA ALA A 77 15.92 -14.29 -20.19
C ALA A 77 17.38 -13.94 -19.81
N ALA A 78 17.61 -12.79 -19.19
CA ALA A 78 18.93 -12.38 -18.68
C ALA A 78 19.38 -13.15 -17.42
N GLY A 79 18.52 -14.00 -16.84
CA GLY A 79 18.76 -14.60 -15.52
C GLY A 79 18.68 -13.59 -14.38
N CYS A 80 18.03 -12.46 -14.64
CA CYS A 80 17.80 -11.35 -13.72
C CYS A 80 16.35 -11.29 -13.26
N GLU A 81 15.69 -12.45 -13.20
CA GLU A 81 14.49 -12.57 -12.38
C GLU A 81 14.87 -12.04 -11.00
N ASP A 82 14.06 -11.12 -10.49
CA ASP A 82 14.15 -10.74 -9.10
C ASP A 82 14.09 -12.06 -8.32
N LYS A 83 15.22 -12.49 -7.73
CA LYS A 83 15.15 -13.43 -6.63
C LYS A 83 14.13 -12.80 -5.70
N PRO A 84 13.02 -13.48 -5.34
CA PRO A 84 12.02 -12.88 -4.48
C PRO A 84 12.76 -12.29 -3.29
N THR A 85 12.73 -10.96 -3.20
CA THR A 85 13.25 -10.21 -2.06
C THR A 85 12.67 -10.89 -0.83
N ALA A 86 13.55 -11.57 -0.09
CA ALA A 86 13.30 -12.41 1.08
C ALA A 86 11.83 -12.81 1.32
N ASN A 87 11.36 -13.97 0.85
CA ASN A 87 10.13 -14.67 1.28
C ASN A 87 9.21 -13.82 2.19
N LEU A 88 8.48 -12.86 1.60
CA LEU A 88 7.60 -11.95 2.34
C LEU A 88 6.24 -12.62 2.52
N ILE A 89 5.30 -12.02 3.27
CA ILE A 89 4.04 -12.63 3.77
C ILE A 89 4.31 -13.58 4.97
N PRO A 90 3.40 -13.78 5.96
CA PRO A 90 2.17 -13.07 6.32
C PRO A 90 2.30 -12.34 7.68
N VAL A 91 2.10 -11.02 7.75
CA VAL A 91 1.91 -10.34 9.05
C VAL A 91 0.45 -10.45 9.44
N ILE A 92 0.12 -10.98 10.63
CA ILE A 92 -1.26 -11.15 11.08
C ILE A 92 -1.56 -10.24 12.26
N SER A 93 -2.65 -9.48 12.17
CA SER A 93 -3.19 -8.65 13.27
C SER A 93 -2.24 -7.58 13.81
N LYS A 94 -1.11 -7.34 13.14
CA LYS A 94 -0.18 -6.23 13.40
C LYS A 94 -0.07 -5.36 12.15
N PRO A 95 0.17 -4.06 12.30
CA PRO A 95 0.53 -3.22 11.17
C PRO A 95 1.81 -3.71 10.50
N ILE A 96 1.87 -3.59 9.17
CA ILE A 96 3.10 -3.75 8.42
C ILE A 96 3.96 -2.50 8.68
N MET A 97 5.20 -2.72 9.11
CA MET A 97 6.16 -1.66 9.42
C MET A 97 7.20 -1.47 8.31
N SER A 98 7.54 -2.56 7.62
CA SER A 98 8.58 -2.56 6.58
C SER A 98 7.98 -2.21 5.22
N PRO A 99 8.52 -1.21 4.50
CA PRO A 99 7.96 -0.78 3.23
C PRO A 99 7.88 -1.88 2.15
N ASN A 100 8.81 -2.83 2.16
CA ASN A 100 8.82 -3.95 1.22
C ASN A 100 7.69 -4.96 1.44
N GLN A 101 7.10 -4.99 2.63
CA GLN A 101 5.91 -5.81 2.94
C GLN A 101 4.60 -5.05 2.69
N PHE A 102 4.65 -3.79 2.24
CA PHE A 102 3.47 -3.03 1.87
C PHE A 102 3.12 -3.28 0.40
N PHE A 103 1.87 -3.66 0.15
CA PHE A 103 1.38 -4.07 -1.17
C PHE A 103 0.18 -3.22 -1.60
N GLY A 104 0.12 -2.96 -2.91
CA GLY A 104 -0.97 -2.22 -3.55
C GLY A 104 -1.17 -0.80 -3.01
N ARG A 105 -2.43 -0.37 -3.01
CA ARG A 105 -2.91 0.97 -2.61
C ARG A 105 -2.46 2.08 -3.54
N GLU A 106 -2.25 1.78 -4.82
CA GLU A 106 -1.70 2.74 -5.78
C GLU A 106 -2.59 3.96 -5.96
N GLU A 107 -3.92 3.79 -6.05
CA GLU A 107 -4.85 4.90 -6.18
C GLU A 107 -4.84 5.80 -4.94
N VAL A 108 -4.78 5.20 -3.75
CA VAL A 108 -4.72 5.92 -2.46
C VAL A 108 -3.41 6.68 -2.35
N LEU A 109 -2.28 6.05 -2.66
CA LEU A 109 -0.97 6.70 -2.71
C LEU A 109 -0.95 7.85 -3.71
N SER A 110 -1.57 7.69 -4.88
CA SER A 110 -1.69 8.75 -5.88
C SER A 110 -2.56 9.93 -5.40
N ARG A 111 -3.63 9.67 -4.64
CA ARG A 111 -4.43 10.74 -4.00
C ARG A 111 -3.60 11.52 -2.99
N ILE A 112 -2.85 10.82 -2.14
CA ILE A 112 -1.94 11.44 -1.16
C ILE A 112 -0.86 12.24 -1.87
N GLN A 113 -0.27 11.68 -2.94
CA GLN A 113 0.70 12.38 -3.78
C GLN A 113 0.14 13.70 -4.30
N ARG A 114 -1.11 13.71 -4.80
CA ARG A 114 -1.73 14.93 -5.32
C ARG A 114 -1.89 16.00 -4.24
N ALA A 115 -2.35 15.63 -3.06
CA ALA A 115 -2.52 16.54 -1.93
C ALA A 115 -1.18 17.14 -1.44
N TRP A 116 -0.07 16.43 -1.66
CA TRP A 116 1.26 16.83 -1.18
C TRP A 116 2.22 17.22 -2.30
N TYR A 117 1.75 17.27 -3.55
CA TYR A 117 2.59 17.46 -4.73
C TYR A 117 3.33 18.81 -4.65
N ASN A 118 2.61 19.86 -4.25
CA ASN A 118 3.18 21.16 -3.96
C ASN A 118 3.73 21.19 -2.52
N LYS A 119 5.04 20.96 -2.36
CA LYS A 119 5.69 20.94 -1.04
C LYS A 119 5.58 22.26 -0.27
N SER A 120 5.31 23.37 -0.96
CA SER A 120 5.12 24.69 -0.35
C SER A 120 3.67 24.97 0.06
N SER A 121 2.74 24.05 -0.19
CA SER A 121 1.33 24.15 0.23
C SER A 121 0.75 22.73 0.29
N ILE A 122 1.08 22.01 1.35
CA ILE A 122 0.60 20.63 1.55
C ILE A 122 -0.80 20.64 2.18
N GLU A 123 -1.64 19.71 1.77
CA GLU A 123 -3.04 19.65 2.22
C GLU A 123 -3.28 18.50 3.21
N ASN A 124 -4.29 18.69 4.08
CA ASN A 124 -4.71 17.67 5.03
C ASN A 124 -5.43 16.52 4.32
N VAL A 125 -5.13 15.29 4.74
CA VAL A 125 -5.70 14.08 4.16
C VAL A 125 -6.32 13.19 5.23
N ALA A 126 -7.46 12.61 4.90
CA ALA A 126 -8.18 11.63 5.68
C ALA A 126 -8.08 10.25 5.03
N ILE A 127 -7.67 9.23 5.79
CA ILE A 127 -7.69 7.83 5.38
C ILE A 127 -8.80 7.11 6.14
N ILE A 128 -9.85 6.73 5.42
CA ILE A 128 -11.00 6.05 6.01
C ILE A 128 -11.06 4.59 5.57
N GLY A 129 -11.64 3.72 6.38
CA GLY A 129 -11.95 2.36 5.99
C GLY A 129 -12.04 1.41 7.18
N PRO A 130 -12.59 0.21 6.99
CA PRO A 130 -12.88 -0.70 8.09
C PRO A 130 -11.61 -1.20 8.79
N ARG A 131 -11.79 -1.86 9.94
CA ARG A 131 -10.66 -2.46 10.66
C ARG A 131 -10.03 -3.57 9.81
N GLY A 132 -8.70 -3.62 9.76
CA GLY A 132 -7.97 -4.58 8.94
C GLY A 132 -7.82 -4.19 7.46
N SER A 133 -8.28 -3.00 7.05
CA SER A 133 -8.06 -2.48 5.69
C SER A 133 -6.61 -2.07 5.40
N GLY A 134 -5.77 -1.92 6.44
CA GLY A 134 -4.35 -1.55 6.31
C GLY A 134 -4.03 -0.08 6.60
N LYS A 135 -4.92 0.70 7.22
CA LYS A 135 -4.69 2.13 7.57
C LYS A 135 -3.35 2.38 8.27
N THR A 136 -3.12 1.77 9.43
CA THR A 136 -1.87 1.93 10.19
C THR A 136 -0.64 1.48 9.37
N SER A 137 -0.79 0.43 8.56
CA SER A 137 0.28 -0.04 7.67
C SER A 137 0.64 0.98 6.59
N LEU A 138 -0.35 1.70 6.05
CA LEU A 138 -0.15 2.79 5.11
C LEU A 138 0.58 3.98 5.76
N LEU A 139 0.23 4.34 7.01
CA LEU A 139 0.93 5.40 7.74
C LEU A 139 2.42 5.06 7.92
N HIS A 140 2.72 3.84 8.36
CA HIS A 140 4.10 3.36 8.48
C HIS A 140 4.83 3.34 7.14
N TYR A 141 4.17 2.86 6.08
CA TYR A 141 4.76 2.89 4.74
C TYR A 141 5.17 4.31 4.34
N LEU A 142 4.27 5.29 4.48
CA LEU A 142 4.55 6.69 4.13
C LEU A 142 5.69 7.29 4.95
N LYS A 143 5.74 6.97 6.25
CA LYS A 143 6.79 7.44 7.15
C LYS A 143 8.17 6.87 6.78
N GLU A 144 8.21 5.59 6.41
CA GLU A 144 9.47 4.86 6.26
C GLU A 144 10.01 4.84 4.81
N VAL A 145 9.16 4.91 3.78
CA VAL A 145 9.53 4.69 2.36
C VAL A 145 10.64 5.62 1.86
N THR A 146 10.80 6.80 2.45
CA THR A 146 11.82 7.79 2.06
C THR A 146 13.09 7.77 2.89
N THR A 147 13.17 6.92 3.90
CA THR A 147 14.40 6.76 4.68
C THR A 147 15.49 6.11 3.84
N ALA A 148 16.75 6.50 4.06
CA ALA A 148 17.89 5.93 3.34
C ALA A 148 18.05 4.41 3.58
N TYR A 149 17.56 3.92 4.72
CA TYR A 149 17.50 2.50 5.06
C TYR A 149 16.43 1.78 4.22
N ALA A 150 15.21 2.31 4.17
CA ALA A 150 14.14 1.72 3.36
C ALA A 150 14.52 1.62 1.88
N LYS A 151 15.19 2.64 1.30
CA LYS A 151 15.62 2.62 -0.12
C LYS A 151 16.47 1.40 -0.50
N LYS A 152 17.16 0.76 0.45
CA LYS A 152 17.96 -0.46 0.21
C LYS A 152 17.13 -1.74 0.29
N ASP A 153 16.03 -1.70 1.01
CA ASP A 153 15.17 -2.87 1.28
C ASP A 153 13.88 -2.87 0.45
N LEU A 154 13.60 -1.80 -0.31
CA LEU A 154 12.44 -1.70 -1.22
C LEU A 154 12.46 -2.81 -2.28
N ARG A 155 11.26 -3.25 -2.67
CA ARG A 155 11.10 -4.15 -3.82
C ARG A 155 11.50 -3.42 -5.11
N ALA A 156 11.92 -4.18 -6.13
CA ALA A 156 12.41 -3.60 -7.39
C ALA A 156 11.36 -2.74 -8.12
N ASP A 157 10.07 -3.02 -7.87
CA ASP A 157 8.91 -2.32 -8.40
C ASP A 157 8.42 -1.19 -7.47
N GLN A 158 9.07 -0.95 -6.34
CA GLN A 158 8.75 0.11 -5.39
C GLN A 158 9.68 1.33 -5.52
N PRO A 159 9.19 2.52 -5.14
CA PRO A 159 7.85 2.80 -4.60
C PRO A 159 6.78 2.91 -5.72
N LYS A 160 5.62 2.26 -5.52
CA LYS A 160 4.48 2.25 -6.47
C LYS A 160 3.48 3.36 -6.20
N GLY A 161 2.72 3.75 -7.21
CA GLY A 161 1.69 4.79 -7.12
C GLY A 161 2.20 6.23 -7.15
N TRP A 162 3.53 6.44 -7.20
CA TRP A 162 4.15 7.75 -7.31
C TRP A 162 4.50 8.07 -8.76
N SER A 163 3.71 8.93 -9.39
CA SER A 163 3.98 9.33 -10.78
C SER A 163 5.21 10.24 -10.89
N TYR A 164 5.93 10.16 -12.01
CA TYR A 164 7.01 11.09 -12.41
C TYR A 164 8.26 11.13 -11.50
N GLY A 165 8.57 10.05 -10.79
CA GLY A 165 9.74 10.02 -9.89
C GLY A 165 9.58 10.92 -8.66
N TRP A 166 8.34 11.30 -8.33
CA TRP A 166 8.03 12.05 -7.13
C TRP A 166 8.38 11.24 -5.88
N CYS A 167 8.96 11.90 -4.89
CA CYS A 167 9.44 11.28 -3.65
C CYS A 167 9.15 12.23 -2.47
N LEU A 168 8.78 11.67 -1.31
CA LEU A 168 8.62 12.40 -0.04
C LEU A 168 9.99 12.86 0.53
N GLU A 169 11.04 12.92 -0.28
CA GLU A 169 12.35 13.40 0.16
C GLU A 169 12.23 14.84 0.68
N GLY A 170 12.73 15.06 1.90
CA GLY A 170 12.60 16.34 2.61
C GLY A 170 11.35 16.49 3.45
N PHE A 171 10.40 15.53 3.42
CA PHE A 171 9.29 15.53 4.37
C PHE A 171 9.75 15.15 5.79
N GLN A 172 9.11 15.74 6.78
CA GLN A 172 9.19 15.34 8.18
C GLN A 172 7.86 14.74 8.63
N PHE A 173 7.94 13.70 9.46
CA PHE A 173 6.77 12.99 9.94
C PHE A 173 6.82 12.82 11.44
N ALA A 174 5.71 13.13 12.11
CA ALA A 174 5.44 12.69 13.47
C ALA A 174 4.18 11.82 13.43
N MET A 175 4.17 10.72 14.17
CA MET A 175 3.04 9.80 14.22
C MET A 175 2.51 9.69 15.64
N ILE A 176 1.20 9.82 15.78
CA ILE A 176 0.46 9.74 17.04
C ILE A 176 -0.46 8.52 16.94
N ASP A 177 -0.37 7.62 17.90
CA ASP A 177 -1.24 6.45 18.02
C ASP A 177 -2.19 6.64 19.21
N PHE A 178 -3.48 6.88 18.94
CA PHE A 178 -4.49 7.01 20.00
C PHE A 178 -4.93 5.68 20.61
N GLN A 179 -4.33 4.55 20.23
CA GLN A 179 -4.36 3.34 21.07
C GLN A 179 -3.58 3.54 22.38
N ASP A 180 -2.57 4.41 22.38
CA ASP A 180 -1.80 4.74 23.58
C ASP A 180 -2.51 5.84 24.38
N SER A 181 -3.01 5.49 25.56
CA SER A 181 -3.74 6.41 26.43
C SER A 181 -2.91 7.59 26.93
N ARG A 182 -1.56 7.51 26.88
CA ARG A 182 -0.69 8.64 27.21
C ARG A 182 -0.86 9.79 26.22
N MET A 183 -1.21 9.48 24.97
CA MET A 183 -1.45 10.47 23.91
C MET A 183 -2.74 11.29 24.15
N TYR A 184 -3.55 10.93 25.15
CA TYR A 184 -4.72 11.72 25.52
C TYR A 184 -4.33 12.99 26.28
N GLN A 185 -3.12 13.09 26.82
CA GLN A 185 -2.64 14.28 27.54
C GLN A 185 -2.00 15.27 26.56
N PRO A 186 -2.54 16.49 26.38
CA PRO A 186 -2.04 17.47 25.42
C PRO A 186 -0.54 17.74 25.52
N ASP A 187 -0.01 17.88 26.73
CA ASP A 187 1.41 18.20 26.95
C ASP A 187 2.34 17.03 26.56
N ILE A 188 1.92 15.79 26.85
CA ILE A 188 2.66 14.57 26.45
C ILE A 188 2.63 14.41 24.93
N LEU A 189 1.46 14.61 24.33
CA LEU A 189 1.28 14.57 22.88
C LEU A 189 2.13 15.63 22.19
N ALA A 190 2.11 16.87 22.67
CA ALA A 190 2.91 17.97 22.13
C ALA A 190 4.41 17.66 22.20
N ARG A 191 4.89 17.19 23.37
CA ARG A 191 6.27 16.76 23.55
C ARG A 191 6.65 15.65 22.55
N CYS A 192 5.83 14.61 22.44
CA CYS A 192 6.10 13.48 21.57
C CYS A 192 6.19 13.90 20.08
N ILE A 193 5.36 14.86 19.65
CA ILE A 193 5.45 15.41 18.29
C ILE A 193 6.78 16.15 18.10
N LEU A 194 7.13 17.07 18.99
CA LEU A 194 8.36 17.85 18.89
C LEU A 194 9.61 16.94 18.88
N GLU A 195 9.64 15.92 19.74
CA GLU A 195 10.71 14.91 19.78
C GLU A 195 10.83 14.15 18.45
N GLN A 196 9.70 13.69 17.88
CA GLN A 196 9.71 12.98 16.59
C GLN A 196 10.15 13.86 15.42
N LEU A 197 9.81 15.15 15.46
CA LEU A 197 10.23 16.14 14.46
C LEU A 197 11.68 16.62 14.67
N GLN A 198 12.35 16.18 15.74
CA GLN A 198 13.69 16.64 16.14
C GLN A 198 13.75 18.15 16.39
N LEU A 199 12.67 18.70 16.96
CA LEU A 199 12.56 20.10 17.37
C LEU A 199 12.88 20.24 18.86
N GLU A 200 13.19 21.47 19.29
CA GLU A 200 13.43 21.76 20.70
C GLU A 200 12.15 21.53 21.53
N VAL A 201 12.30 20.85 22.67
CA VAL A 201 11.20 20.57 23.59
C VAL A 201 11.31 21.53 24.78
N PRO A 202 10.43 22.55 24.88
CA PRO A 202 10.43 23.44 26.01
C PRO A 202 9.95 22.73 27.29
N ASN A 203 10.37 23.26 28.45
CA ASN A 203 9.88 22.82 29.75
C ASN A 203 9.31 24.02 30.53
N PRO A 204 7.98 24.11 30.73
CA PRO A 204 6.95 23.13 30.36
C PRO A 204 6.65 23.10 28.84
N CYS A 205 6.17 21.96 28.35
CA CYS A 205 5.78 21.77 26.95
C CYS A 205 4.27 21.89 26.81
N SER A 206 3.77 23.02 26.30
CA SER A 206 2.34 23.26 26.09
C SER A 206 1.94 23.18 24.60
N LEU A 207 0.64 23.17 24.33
CA LEU A 207 0.09 23.22 22.97
C LEU A 207 0.44 24.52 22.23
N GLU A 208 0.54 25.64 22.95
CA GLU A 208 0.94 26.94 22.41
C GLU A 208 2.37 26.87 21.88
N CYS A 209 3.27 26.22 22.64
CA CYS A 209 4.63 25.95 22.21
C CYS A 209 4.67 25.10 20.94
N LEU A 210 3.89 24.01 20.87
CA LEU A 210 3.80 23.20 19.65
C LEU A 210 3.36 24.07 18.47
N THR A 211 2.30 24.85 18.62
CA THR A 211 1.76 25.70 17.56
C THR A 211 2.77 26.75 17.10
N ALA A 212 3.56 27.33 18.01
CA ALA A 212 4.61 28.27 17.68
C ALA A 212 5.72 27.63 16.81
N HIS A 213 6.15 26.42 17.16
CA HIS A 213 7.13 25.67 16.37
C HIS A 213 6.57 25.27 14.99
N LEU A 214 5.31 24.82 14.94
CA LEU A 214 4.66 24.44 13.68
C LEU A 214 4.53 25.61 12.69
N LYS A 215 4.41 26.84 13.18
CA LYS A 215 4.36 28.05 12.33
C LYS A 215 5.71 28.43 11.72
N GLN A 216 6.82 27.91 12.26
CA GLN A 216 8.18 28.23 11.82
C GLN A 216 8.79 27.11 10.97
N LEU A 217 7.98 26.16 10.51
CA LEU A 217 8.45 25.04 9.70
C LEU A 217 8.88 25.50 8.31
N GLU A 218 10.12 25.18 7.97
CA GLU A 218 10.68 25.40 6.62
C GLU A 218 10.52 24.16 5.72
N LYS A 219 10.31 22.99 6.32
CA LYS A 219 10.17 21.71 5.62
C LYS A 219 8.73 21.23 5.65
N PRO A 220 8.25 20.59 4.57
CA PRO A 220 6.92 19.98 4.56
C PRO A 220 6.84 18.93 5.66
N THR A 221 5.91 19.13 6.59
CA THR A 221 5.78 18.36 7.82
C THR A 221 4.37 17.83 7.94
N VAL A 222 4.24 16.53 8.15
CA VAL A 222 2.95 15.87 8.31
C VAL A 222 2.86 15.24 9.68
N ILE A 223 1.83 15.61 10.45
CA ILE A 223 1.46 14.88 11.66
C ILE A 223 0.43 13.81 11.28
N MET A 224 0.84 12.56 11.41
CA MET A 224 0.00 11.40 11.18
C MET A 224 -0.74 11.03 12.47
N ILE A 225 -2.05 10.94 12.40
CA ILE A 225 -2.94 10.64 13.52
C ILE A 225 -3.61 9.29 13.26
N ASP A 226 -3.27 8.26 14.02
CA ASP A 226 -3.91 6.95 13.92
C ASP A 226 -5.07 6.80 14.91
N GLU A 227 -6.16 6.18 14.45
CA GLU A 227 -7.43 6.01 15.18
C GLU A 227 -7.96 7.30 15.80
N ILE A 228 -8.16 8.33 14.97
CA ILE A 228 -8.62 9.65 15.42
C ILE A 228 -9.91 9.60 16.25
N GLU A 229 -10.79 8.62 15.99
CA GLU A 229 -12.02 8.43 16.77
C GLU A 229 -11.77 8.25 18.27
N LYS A 230 -10.62 7.71 18.67
CA LYS A 230 -10.28 7.57 20.10
C LYS A 230 -9.81 8.88 20.70
N GLY A 231 -9.05 9.65 19.94
CA GLY A 231 -8.64 11.00 20.34
C GLY A 231 -9.85 11.93 20.53
N LEU A 232 -10.84 11.87 19.63
CA LEU A 232 -12.06 12.68 19.71
C LEU A 232 -12.91 12.37 20.97
N LYS A 233 -12.86 11.12 21.44
CA LYS A 233 -13.51 10.66 22.68
C LYS A 233 -12.73 11.00 23.95
N ALA A 234 -11.44 11.36 23.83
CA ALA A 234 -10.62 11.68 24.99
C ALA A 234 -11.05 13.04 25.60
N PRO A 235 -11.44 13.09 26.89
CA PRO A 235 -11.98 14.32 27.48
C PRO A 235 -10.94 15.44 27.62
N THR A 236 -9.66 15.08 27.73
CA THR A 236 -8.52 16.00 27.84
C THR A 236 -8.10 16.59 26.49
N LEU A 237 -8.55 16.01 25.37
CA LEU A 237 -8.38 16.56 24.02
C LEU A 237 -9.67 17.29 23.64
N ASP A 238 -9.87 18.44 24.27
CA ASP A 238 -11.10 19.22 24.17
C ASP A 238 -11.24 19.99 22.84
N ALA A 239 -12.32 20.75 22.70
CA ALA A 239 -12.56 21.55 21.51
C ALA A 239 -11.46 22.60 21.25
N ALA A 240 -10.85 23.15 22.30
CA ALA A 240 -9.79 24.14 22.16
C ALA A 240 -8.52 23.49 21.60
N PHE A 241 -8.17 22.29 22.06
CA PHE A 241 -7.07 21.51 21.49
C PHE A 241 -7.23 21.31 19.98
N TRP A 242 -8.39 20.80 19.55
CA TRP A 242 -8.65 20.52 18.14
C TRP A 242 -8.73 21.77 17.28
N TYR A 243 -9.26 22.87 17.82
CA TYR A 243 -9.29 24.16 17.12
C TYR A 243 -7.88 24.72 16.88
N ASN A 244 -6.99 24.62 17.86
CA ASN A 244 -5.60 25.05 17.72
C ASN A 244 -4.86 24.25 16.64
N LEU A 245 -5.05 22.93 16.61
CA LEU A 245 -4.43 22.08 15.59
C LEU A 245 -4.97 22.38 14.18
N ARG A 246 -6.29 22.58 14.05
CA ARG A 246 -6.92 23.05 12.80
C ARG A 246 -6.30 24.37 12.35
N SER A 247 -6.27 25.36 13.24
CA SER A 247 -5.74 26.70 12.96
C SER A 247 -4.28 26.65 12.50
N ALA A 248 -3.44 25.84 13.15
CA ALA A 248 -2.06 25.62 12.75
C ALA A 248 -1.96 25.08 11.31
N SER A 249 -2.71 24.02 10.98
CA SER A 249 -2.70 23.44 9.62
C SER A 249 -3.30 24.34 8.54
N ALA A 250 -4.22 25.23 8.90
CA ALA A 250 -4.81 26.18 7.96
C ALA A 250 -3.90 27.39 7.69
N THR A 251 -3.02 27.74 8.63
CA THR A 251 -2.16 28.94 8.55
C THR A 251 -0.72 28.64 8.13
N CYS A 252 -0.24 27.40 8.31
CA CYS A 252 1.11 27.00 7.94
C CYS A 252 1.08 26.15 6.67
N HIS A 253 1.60 26.69 5.56
CA HIS A 253 1.58 26.02 4.26
C HIS A 253 2.51 24.78 4.17
N HIS A 254 3.49 24.67 5.09
CA HIS A 254 4.37 23.50 5.20
C HIS A 254 3.86 22.47 6.21
N PHE A 255 2.65 22.60 6.73
CA PHE A 255 2.11 21.71 7.74
C PHE A 255 0.77 21.12 7.33
N ALA A 256 0.66 19.79 7.41
CA ALA A 256 -0.60 19.08 7.19
C ALA A 256 -0.82 17.97 8.22
N LEU A 257 -2.08 17.56 8.35
CA LEU A 257 -2.52 16.40 9.10
C LEU A 257 -2.86 15.25 8.15
N LEU A 258 -2.47 14.04 8.52
CA LEU A 258 -2.92 12.80 7.91
C LEU A 258 -3.65 11.97 8.97
N ALA A 259 -4.98 11.92 8.93
CA ALA A 259 -5.77 11.21 9.95
C ALA A 259 -6.32 9.89 9.43
N SER A 260 -6.23 8.85 10.25
CA SER A 260 -6.82 7.53 10.03
C SER A 260 -8.09 7.39 10.85
N ALA A 261 -9.18 6.95 10.20
CA ALA A 261 -10.48 6.72 10.84
C ALA A 261 -11.17 5.45 10.30
N ARG A 262 -12.08 4.88 11.09
CA ARG A 262 -12.84 3.67 10.68
C ARG A 262 -13.93 3.97 9.67
N GLU A 263 -14.60 5.09 9.85
CA GLU A 263 -15.79 5.50 9.13
C GLU A 263 -15.63 6.93 8.63
N SER A 264 -16.62 7.41 7.88
CA SER A 264 -16.62 8.79 7.42
C SER A 264 -16.64 9.76 8.61
N PHE A 265 -16.02 10.92 8.43
CA PHE A 265 -16.00 11.94 9.47
C PHE A 265 -17.40 12.48 9.76
N GLU A 266 -18.29 12.49 8.77
CA GLU A 266 -19.71 12.84 8.89
C GLU A 266 -20.45 11.89 9.84
N GLN A 267 -20.18 10.59 9.78
CA GLN A 267 -20.76 9.60 10.71
C GLN A 267 -20.21 9.79 12.13
N LEU A 268 -18.92 10.07 12.27
CA LEU A 268 -18.32 10.36 13.59
C LEU A 268 -18.93 11.61 14.25
N VAL A 269 -19.35 12.62 13.46
CA VAL A 269 -20.07 13.81 13.98
C VAL A 269 -21.41 13.41 14.60
N GLN A 270 -22.18 12.57 13.89
CA GLN A 270 -23.52 12.17 14.30
C GLN A 270 -23.49 11.34 15.59
N ASP A 271 -22.52 10.44 15.71
CA ASP A 271 -22.40 9.55 16.86
C ASP A 271 -21.90 10.25 18.14
N GLU A 272 -21.10 11.31 18.00
CA GLU A 272 -20.48 11.97 19.15
C GLU A 272 -21.20 13.24 19.61
N GLY A 273 -22.23 13.70 18.87
CA GLY A 273 -23.01 14.88 19.23
C GLY A 273 -22.20 16.19 19.35
N LYS A 274 -20.96 16.18 18.85
CA LYS A 274 -20.03 17.32 18.87
C LYS A 274 -19.87 17.84 17.44
N SER A 275 -20.10 19.14 17.23
CA SER A 275 -19.61 19.84 16.04
C SER A 275 -18.09 20.01 16.16
N SER A 276 -17.31 18.95 15.94
CA SER A 276 -15.85 19.08 16.10
C SER A 276 -15.27 19.97 15.00
N PRO A 277 -14.37 20.91 15.36
CA PRO A 277 -13.71 21.80 14.40
C PRO A 277 -12.94 21.05 13.30
N LEU A 278 -12.59 19.78 13.47
CA LEU A 278 -11.73 19.04 12.55
C LEU A 278 -12.40 18.59 11.25
N PHE A 279 -13.73 18.47 11.20
CA PHE A 279 -14.34 17.70 10.11
C PHE A 279 -14.28 18.43 8.75
N ASN A 280 -14.27 19.77 8.77
CA ASN A 280 -14.02 20.58 7.57
C ASN A 280 -12.52 20.78 7.26
N LEU A 281 -11.63 19.95 7.81
CA LEU A 281 -10.18 20.12 7.66
C LEU A 281 -9.61 19.30 6.50
N PHE A 282 -10.20 18.13 6.26
CA PHE A 282 -9.70 17.15 5.31
C PHE A 282 -10.37 17.35 3.95
N GLY A 283 -9.78 18.23 3.11
CA GLY A 283 -10.23 18.42 1.73
C GLY A 283 -10.02 17.18 0.85
N HIS A 284 -9.13 16.27 1.27
CA HIS A 284 -8.88 15.00 0.60
C HIS A 284 -9.24 13.83 1.49
N VAL A 285 -10.21 13.03 1.05
CA VAL A 285 -10.58 11.77 1.70
C VAL A 285 -10.20 10.61 0.78
N ALA A 286 -9.39 9.68 1.28
CA ALA A 286 -9.03 8.45 0.60
C ALA A 286 -9.57 7.26 1.38
N LYS A 287 -10.41 6.45 0.70
CA LYS A 287 -10.99 5.25 1.27
C LYS A 287 -10.11 4.05 0.97
N LEU A 288 -9.87 3.21 1.98
CA LEU A 288 -9.23 1.92 1.83
C LEU A 288 -10.28 0.82 1.65
N ASP A 289 -10.58 0.55 0.39
CA ASP A 289 -11.41 -0.56 -0.07
C ASP A 289 -10.62 -1.90 -0.08
N PRO A 290 -11.20 -3.04 -0.49
CA PRO A 290 -10.41 -4.23 -0.78
C PRO A 290 -9.30 -3.96 -1.80
N PHE A 291 -8.30 -4.82 -1.87
CA PHE A 291 -7.33 -4.75 -2.97
C PHE A 291 -8.03 -4.95 -4.33
N THR A 292 -7.46 -4.37 -5.38
CA THR A 292 -7.80 -4.77 -6.75
C THR A 292 -7.39 -6.23 -6.97
N LEU A 293 -7.86 -6.84 -8.07
CA LEU A 293 -7.42 -8.20 -8.42
C LEU A 293 -5.91 -8.25 -8.62
N ASP A 294 -5.35 -7.29 -9.36
CA ASP A 294 -3.91 -7.22 -9.64
C ASP A 294 -3.09 -7.04 -8.36
N GLU A 295 -3.53 -6.17 -7.44
CA GLU A 295 -2.89 -5.97 -6.14
C GLU A 295 -2.94 -7.24 -5.28
N ALA A 296 -4.05 -7.98 -5.29
CA ALA A 296 -4.18 -9.23 -4.55
C ALA A 296 -3.29 -10.33 -5.13
N TYR A 297 -3.18 -10.45 -6.45
CA TYR A 297 -2.27 -11.40 -7.09
C TYR A 297 -0.80 -11.00 -6.92
N GLU A 298 -0.48 -9.70 -6.92
CA GLU A 298 0.83 -9.21 -6.54
C GLU A 298 1.18 -9.64 -5.11
N PHE A 299 0.28 -9.41 -4.16
CA PHE A 299 0.47 -9.85 -2.77
C PHE A 299 0.79 -11.35 -2.69
N LEU A 300 0.03 -12.20 -3.42
CA LEU A 300 0.25 -13.64 -3.46
C LEU A 300 1.50 -14.06 -4.23
N HIS A 301 2.02 -13.22 -5.13
CA HIS A 301 3.26 -13.49 -5.86
C HIS A 301 4.46 -13.57 -4.91
N TYR A 302 4.45 -12.78 -3.84
CA TYR A 302 5.53 -12.75 -2.85
C TYR A 302 5.42 -13.83 -1.76
N PHE A 303 4.41 -14.70 -1.84
CA PHE A 303 4.22 -15.76 -0.86
C PHE A 303 5.43 -16.72 -0.81
N PRO A 304 5.89 -17.19 0.38
CA PRO A 304 7.17 -17.90 0.53
C PRO A 304 7.28 -19.25 -0.18
N LYS A 305 6.14 -19.85 -0.55
CA LYS A 305 6.08 -21.15 -1.25
C LYS A 305 5.29 -20.99 -2.54
N ALA A 306 5.56 -21.83 -3.54
CA ALA A 306 4.77 -21.78 -4.77
C ALA A 306 3.31 -22.16 -4.48
N LEU A 307 2.38 -21.24 -4.77
CA LEU A 307 0.95 -21.50 -4.76
C LEU A 307 0.50 -21.97 -6.14
N SER A 308 -0.36 -23.00 -6.16
CA SER A 308 -1.08 -23.37 -7.38
C SER A 308 -2.02 -22.24 -7.80
N GLN A 309 -2.42 -22.18 -9.08
CA GLN A 309 -3.38 -21.17 -9.52
C GLN A 309 -4.73 -21.34 -8.80
N ALA A 310 -5.20 -22.58 -8.62
CA ALA A 310 -6.42 -22.87 -7.88
C ALA A 310 -6.37 -22.39 -6.41
N ASP A 311 -5.22 -22.50 -5.74
CA ASP A 311 -5.05 -21.96 -4.39
C ASP A 311 -5.11 -20.43 -4.39
N LYS A 312 -4.47 -19.78 -5.37
CA LYS A 312 -4.49 -18.31 -5.47
C LYS A 312 -5.91 -17.81 -5.70
N ASP A 313 -6.61 -18.38 -6.67
CA ASP A 313 -7.99 -18.02 -7.01
C ASP A 313 -8.89 -18.19 -5.78
N TRP A 314 -8.79 -19.33 -5.10
CA TRP A 314 -9.55 -19.60 -3.88
C TRP A 314 -9.24 -18.61 -2.74
N ILE A 315 -7.96 -18.26 -2.53
CA ILE A 315 -7.56 -17.28 -1.51
C ILE A 315 -8.10 -15.89 -1.84
N VAL A 316 -8.00 -15.46 -3.10
CA VAL A 316 -8.49 -14.15 -3.57
C VAL A 316 -10.00 -14.05 -3.41
N GLU A 317 -10.74 -15.09 -3.83
CA GLU A 317 -12.20 -15.15 -3.73
C GLU A 317 -12.66 -15.18 -2.27
N THR A 318 -12.13 -16.09 -1.47
CA THR A 318 -12.51 -16.30 -0.05
C THR A 318 -12.17 -15.09 0.82
N SER A 319 -11.08 -14.39 0.53
CA SER A 319 -10.70 -13.18 1.27
C SER A 319 -11.47 -11.94 0.85
N HIS A 320 -12.23 -12.00 -0.26
CA HIS A 320 -12.78 -10.84 -0.95
C HIS A 320 -11.75 -9.74 -1.20
N ARG A 321 -10.47 -10.11 -1.32
CA ARG A 321 -9.31 -9.20 -1.49
C ARG A 321 -9.03 -8.27 -0.31
N TRP A 322 -9.62 -8.51 0.86
CA TRP A 322 -9.29 -7.73 2.05
C TRP A 322 -7.89 -8.11 2.57
N PRO A 323 -6.98 -7.15 2.82
CA PRO A 323 -5.60 -7.45 3.21
C PRO A 323 -5.50 -8.34 4.46
N VAL A 324 -6.30 -8.07 5.49
CA VAL A 324 -6.31 -8.90 6.72
C VAL A 324 -6.74 -10.34 6.46
N LEU A 325 -7.68 -10.57 5.54
CA LEU A 325 -8.18 -11.90 5.22
C LEU A 325 -7.17 -12.65 4.34
N LEU A 326 -6.58 -11.97 3.35
CA LEU A 326 -5.47 -12.49 2.57
C LEU A 326 -4.32 -12.95 3.48
N GLN A 327 -3.92 -12.13 4.45
CA GLN A 327 -2.87 -12.49 5.43
C GLN A 327 -3.24 -13.73 6.26
N ILE A 328 -4.49 -13.83 6.74
CA ILE A 328 -4.97 -14.98 7.51
C ILE A 328 -4.93 -16.25 6.66
N LEU A 329 -5.42 -16.20 5.42
CA LEU A 329 -5.47 -17.35 4.51
C LEU A 329 -4.06 -17.79 4.11
N CYS A 330 -3.17 -16.85 3.79
CA CYS A 330 -1.76 -17.13 3.49
C CYS A 330 -1.05 -17.79 4.67
N ASP A 331 -1.26 -17.32 5.90
CA ASP A 331 -0.69 -17.95 7.09
C ASP A 331 -1.19 -19.38 7.28
N GLN A 332 -2.49 -19.62 7.10
CA GLN A 332 -3.04 -20.99 7.16
C GLN A 332 -2.47 -21.88 6.08
N ARG A 333 -2.32 -21.36 4.85
CA ARG A 333 -1.68 -22.13 3.77
C ARG A 333 -0.22 -22.44 4.07
N LEU A 334 0.50 -21.52 4.71
CA LEU A 334 1.88 -21.73 5.11
C LEU A 334 2.00 -22.81 6.20
N LEU A 335 1.07 -22.84 7.17
CA LEU A 335 0.98 -23.89 8.19
C LEU A 335 0.69 -25.25 7.56
N ALA A 336 -0.25 -25.33 6.62
CA ALA A 336 -0.57 -26.55 5.89
C ALA A 336 0.65 -27.11 5.14
N PHE A 337 1.43 -26.23 4.52
CA PHE A 337 2.68 -26.61 3.87
C PHE A 337 3.80 -27.03 4.84
N LYS A 338 3.73 -26.67 6.12
CA LYS A 338 4.69 -27.13 7.15
C LYS A 338 4.28 -28.48 7.72
N ASN A 339 2.98 -28.72 7.81
CA ASN A 339 2.39 -29.91 8.43
C ASN A 339 2.02 -31.00 7.41
N GLU A 340 2.38 -30.82 6.13
CA GLU A 340 2.03 -31.72 5.01
C GLU A 340 0.53 -32.05 4.95
N GLN A 341 -0.31 -31.06 5.31
CA GLN A 341 -1.75 -31.26 5.40
C GLN A 341 -2.39 -31.39 4.00
N PRO A 342 -3.35 -32.32 3.83
CA PRO A 342 -4.22 -32.40 2.66
C PRO A 342 -4.96 -31.09 2.35
N GLU A 343 -5.28 -30.89 1.07
CA GLU A 343 -5.91 -29.65 0.58
C GLU A 343 -7.26 -29.34 1.25
N ALA A 344 -8.11 -30.35 1.43
CA ALA A 344 -9.43 -30.17 2.02
C ALA A 344 -9.39 -29.73 3.49
N ILE A 345 -8.34 -30.11 4.22
CA ILE A 345 -8.22 -29.84 5.66
C ILE A 345 -7.88 -28.37 5.89
N TRP A 346 -6.87 -27.84 5.22
CA TRP A 346 -6.44 -26.47 5.47
C TRP A 346 -7.46 -25.42 5.04
N LYS A 347 -8.21 -25.66 3.94
CA LYS A 347 -9.30 -24.76 3.51
C LYS A 347 -10.39 -24.67 4.57
N THR A 348 -10.75 -25.81 5.17
CA THR A 348 -11.73 -25.88 6.27
C THR A 348 -11.22 -25.16 7.52
N GLU A 349 -9.96 -25.40 7.91
CA GLU A 349 -9.32 -24.70 9.05
C GLU A 349 -9.24 -23.18 8.81
N ALA A 350 -8.96 -22.77 7.58
CA ALA A 350 -8.86 -21.37 7.20
C ALA A 350 -10.22 -20.65 7.27
N LEU A 351 -11.29 -21.28 6.79
CA LEU A 351 -12.66 -20.78 6.93
C LEU A 351 -13.06 -20.68 8.41
N ASN A 352 -12.76 -21.71 9.21
CA ASN A 352 -13.03 -21.67 10.66
C ASN A 352 -12.30 -20.51 11.35
N ARG A 353 -11.04 -20.25 10.98
CA ARG A 353 -10.25 -19.14 11.54
C ARG A 353 -10.82 -17.78 11.15
N ILE A 354 -11.32 -17.66 9.93
CA ILE A 354 -12.06 -16.48 9.47
C ILE A 354 -13.33 -16.31 10.32
N SER A 355 -14.15 -17.34 10.48
CA SER A 355 -15.40 -17.31 11.25
C SER A 355 -15.20 -17.00 12.73
N ILE A 356 -14.14 -17.52 13.36
CA ILE A 356 -13.78 -17.18 14.75
C ILE A 356 -13.39 -15.70 14.89
N LYS A 357 -12.78 -15.10 13.85
CA LYS A 357 -12.51 -13.65 13.86
C LYS A 357 -13.72 -12.80 13.45
N GLN A 358 -14.70 -13.37 12.74
CA GLN A 358 -15.99 -12.73 12.44
C GLN A 358 -16.84 -12.54 13.71
N SER A 359 -16.78 -13.47 14.66
CA SER A 359 -17.51 -13.37 15.94
C SER A 359 -16.89 -12.37 16.92
N GLN A 360 -15.67 -11.89 16.65
CA GLN A 360 -15.09 -10.76 17.37
C GLN A 360 -15.65 -9.43 16.83
N PRO A 361 -15.91 -8.41 17.68
CA PRO A 361 -16.27 -7.05 17.23
C PRO A 361 -15.26 -6.43 16.25
N LEU A 362 -14.10 -7.06 16.11
CA LEU A 362 -12.89 -6.66 15.40
C LEU A 362 -13.00 -6.70 13.86
N LEU A 363 -13.93 -7.48 13.27
CA LEU A 363 -14.11 -7.54 11.81
C LEU A 363 -15.55 -7.33 11.34
N LYS A 364 -16.51 -7.11 12.23
CA LYS A 364 -17.94 -6.96 11.87
C LYS A 364 -18.18 -5.95 10.75
N SER A 365 -17.42 -4.86 10.64
CA SER A 365 -17.60 -3.86 9.56
C SER A 365 -17.07 -4.29 8.18
N VAL A 366 -16.06 -5.16 8.14
CA VAL A 366 -15.61 -5.81 6.89
C VAL A 366 -16.70 -6.77 6.40
N TYR A 367 -17.44 -7.38 7.34
CA TYR A 367 -18.47 -8.38 7.05
C TYR A 367 -19.90 -7.84 6.93
N SER A 368 -20.25 -6.68 7.51
CA SER A 368 -21.55 -6.04 7.26
C SER A 368 -21.64 -5.57 5.81
N THR A 369 -20.54 -4.98 5.31
CA THR A 369 -20.35 -4.69 3.87
C THR A 369 -20.46 -5.96 3.00
N PHE A 370 -20.12 -7.13 3.53
CA PHE A 370 -20.23 -8.42 2.85
C PHE A 370 -21.67 -8.97 2.84
N ALA A 371 -22.42 -8.84 3.94
CA ALA A 371 -23.83 -9.23 4.02
C ALA A 371 -24.69 -8.40 3.05
N ASP A 372 -24.47 -7.08 3.01
CA ASP A 372 -25.18 -6.18 2.08
C ASP A 372 -24.89 -6.52 0.61
N PHE A 373 -23.66 -6.97 0.31
CA PHE A 373 -23.27 -7.38 -1.05
C PHE A 373 -23.87 -8.73 -1.46
N GLN A 374 -23.99 -9.69 -0.52
CA GLN A 374 -24.68 -10.97 -0.79
C GLN A 374 -26.19 -10.80 -0.95
N GLU A 375 -26.83 -9.90 -0.20
CA GLU A 375 -28.25 -9.57 -0.38
C GLU A 375 -28.49 -8.90 -1.74
N GLN A 376 -27.66 -7.93 -2.14
CA GLN A 376 -27.77 -7.28 -3.46
C GLN A 376 -27.49 -8.22 -4.64
N SER A 377 -26.55 -9.16 -4.49
CA SER A 377 -26.26 -10.18 -5.52
C SER A 377 -27.41 -11.19 -5.65
N SER A 378 -28.02 -11.56 -4.52
CA SER A 378 -29.16 -12.49 -4.48
C SER A 378 -30.46 -11.84 -5.00
N GLN A 379 -30.67 -10.54 -4.76
CA GLN A 379 -31.79 -9.78 -5.32
C GLN A 379 -31.63 -9.54 -6.83
N GLY A 380 -30.41 -9.30 -7.33
CA GLY A 380 -30.13 -9.20 -8.77
C GLY A 380 -30.31 -10.52 -9.54
N GLU A 381 -30.19 -11.67 -8.88
CA GLU A 381 -30.48 -12.99 -9.45
C GLU A 381 -31.98 -13.36 -9.40
N LEU A 382 -32.71 -12.91 -8.37
CA LEU A 382 -34.17 -13.09 -8.26
C LEU A 382 -34.91 -12.25 -9.31
N ASP A 383 -34.55 -10.98 -9.50
CA ASP A 383 -35.16 -10.11 -10.52
C ASP A 383 -34.90 -10.62 -11.95
N ASN A 384 -33.73 -11.23 -12.21
CA ASN A 384 -33.43 -11.83 -13.51
C ASN A 384 -34.17 -13.16 -13.76
N GLN A 385 -34.58 -13.88 -12.72
CA GLN A 385 -35.41 -15.09 -12.86
C GLN A 385 -36.88 -14.74 -13.11
N ASP A 386 -37.39 -13.66 -12.51
CA ASP A 386 -38.77 -13.20 -12.73
C ASP A 386 -38.96 -12.58 -14.12
N ILE A 387 -37.97 -11.83 -14.63
CA ILE A 387 -37.99 -11.32 -16.02
C ILE A 387 -37.95 -12.47 -17.04
N LYS A 388 -37.21 -13.55 -16.76
CA LYS A 388 -37.19 -14.75 -17.63
C LYS A 388 -38.49 -15.55 -17.58
N LYS A 389 -39.21 -15.57 -16.44
CA LYS A 389 -40.53 -16.22 -16.35
C LYS A 389 -41.61 -15.44 -17.10
N GLU A 390 -41.60 -14.11 -17.07
CA GLU A 390 -42.55 -13.30 -17.85
C GLU A 390 -42.33 -13.37 -19.37
N GLN A 391 -41.10 -13.60 -19.83
CA GLN A 391 -40.79 -13.78 -21.25
C GLN A 391 -41.09 -15.19 -21.79
N LEU A 392 -41.33 -16.18 -20.93
CA LEU A 392 -41.74 -17.54 -21.29
C LEU A 392 -43.27 -17.74 -21.27
N LEU A 393 -44.02 -16.73 -20.83
CA LEU A 393 -45.49 -16.72 -20.70
C LEU A 393 -46.18 -15.74 -21.69
N LYS A 394 -45.44 -15.19 -22.64
CA LYS A 394 -45.94 -14.52 -23.85
C LYS A 394 -45.48 -15.29 -25.07
#